data_AF-K2F9S2-F1
#
_entry.id   AF-K2F9S2-F1
#
_cell.length_a   1.000
_cell.length_b   1.000
_cell.length_c   1.000
_cell.angle_alpha   90.00
_cell.angle_beta   90.00
_cell.angle_gamma   90.00
#
_symmetry.space_group_name_H-M   'P 1'
#
loop_
_entity.id
_entity.type
_entity.pdbx_description
1 polymer ?
#
loop_
_entity_poly.entity_id
_entity_poly.type
_entity_poly.pdbx_seq_one_letter_code
_entity_poly.pdbx_strand_id
1 'polypeptide(L)'
;RTKNDVYFFEEFKKTSKEYLSFDFKICLSRETNFLNLEQEYFIKGHINQAILSSFLTANNQIKNSFEYYICGSREVVSSIRTFLQEQEIKPENIFFEKF
;
A
#
# COMPACT_ATOMS: atom_id res chain seq x y z
N ARG A 1 10.31 -2.53 -8.94
CA ARG A 1 11.07 -1.51 -8.20
C ARG A 1 11.98 -2.23 -7.20
N THR A 2 13.18 -1.70 -6.99
CA THR A 2 14.19 -2.21 -6.04
C THR A 2 14.39 -1.19 -4.90
N LYS A 3 15.20 -1.51 -3.89
CA LYS A 3 15.49 -0.60 -2.77
C LYS A 3 15.98 0.78 -3.24
N ASN A 4 16.75 0.84 -4.33
CA ASN A 4 17.33 2.09 -4.83
C ASN A 4 16.28 3.08 -5.38
N ASP A 5 15.06 2.61 -5.68
CA ASP A 5 13.95 3.47 -6.09
C ASP A 5 13.24 4.13 -4.89
N VAL A 6 13.61 3.79 -3.66
CA VAL A 6 12.90 4.20 -2.43
C VAL A 6 13.47 5.51 -1.91
N TYR A 7 12.56 6.42 -1.57
CA TYR A 7 12.84 7.72 -0.98
C TYR A 7 11.88 7.98 0.21
N PHE A 8 12.23 8.93 1.07
CA PHE A 8 11.53 9.26 2.33
C PHE A 8 11.39 8.13 3.36
N PHE A 9 12.18 7.06 3.23
CA PHE A 9 12.06 5.89 4.11
C PHE A 9 12.30 6.24 5.59
N GLU A 10 13.35 7.02 5.89
CA GLU A 10 13.67 7.38 7.27
C GLU A 10 12.62 8.31 7.88
N GLU A 11 12.03 9.21 7.10
CA GLU A 11 10.96 10.10 7.51
C GLU A 11 9.69 9.33 7.87
N PHE A 12 9.27 8.39 7.02
CA PHE A 12 8.12 7.53 7.31
C PHE A 12 8.38 6.60 8.49
N LYS A 13 9.57 6.03 8.59
CA LYS A 13 10.00 5.19 9.73
C LYS A 13 10.02 5.95 11.04
N LYS A 14 10.48 7.20 11.05
CA LYS A 14 10.39 8.07 12.22
C LYS A 14 8.93 8.32 12.59
N THR A 15 8.09 8.63 11.60
CA THR A 15 6.67 8.90 11.80
C THR A 15 5.93 7.70 12.39
N SER A 16 6.20 6.48 11.91
CA SER A 16 5.57 5.26 12.45
C SER A 16 5.99 4.93 13.87
N LYS A 17 7.19 5.37 14.29
CA LYS A 17 7.65 5.21 15.68
C LYS A 17 7.04 6.25 16.62
N GLU A 18 6.69 7.42 16.10
CA GLU A 18 6.09 8.52 16.87
C GLU A 18 4.57 8.34 17.03
N TYR A 19 3.90 7.82 16.00
CA TYR A 19 2.44 7.68 15.97
C TYR A 19 2.02 6.23 15.78
N LEU A 20 1.48 5.60 16.84
CA LEU A 20 0.96 4.22 16.81
C LEU A 20 -0.24 4.03 15.86
N SER A 21 -0.86 5.13 15.40
CA SER A 21 -1.94 5.11 14.41
C SER A 21 -1.42 5.15 12.97
N PHE A 22 -0.10 5.19 12.76
CA PHE A 22 0.51 5.28 11.45
C PHE A 22 1.45 4.11 11.18
N ASP A 23 1.11 3.32 10.17
CA ASP A 23 1.92 2.23 9.65
C ASP A 23 2.09 2.37 8.14
N PHE A 24 3.21 1.86 7.61
CA PHE A 24 3.45 1.83 6.18
C PHE A 24 4.20 0.58 5.74
N LYS A 25 4.04 0.22 4.46
CA LYS A 25 4.77 -0.86 3.80
C LYS A 25 5.24 -0.40 2.43
N ILE A 26 6.45 -0.82 2.06
CA ILE A 26 7.07 -0.58 0.76
C ILE A 26 7.11 -1.90 0.01
N CYS A 27 6.47 -1.92 -1.16
CA CYS A 27 6.41 -3.10 -2.03
C CYS A 27 7.49 -3.03 -3.10
N LEU A 28 8.38 -4.02 -3.12
CA LEU A 28 9.45 -4.11 -4.11
C LEU A 28 9.18 -5.27 -5.07
N SER A 29 8.72 -4.94 -6.28
CA SER A 29 8.35 -5.94 -7.29
C SER A 29 9.53 -6.61 -8.01
N ARG A 30 10.72 -6.01 -7.96
CA ARG A 30 11.92 -6.53 -8.67
C ARG A 30 13.12 -6.77 -7.75
N GLU A 31 12.97 -6.52 -6.45
CA GLU A 31 14.03 -6.79 -5.49
C GLU A 31 14.19 -8.30 -5.32
N THR A 32 15.44 -8.76 -5.34
CA THR A 32 15.78 -10.18 -5.25
C THR A 32 16.31 -10.55 -3.87
N ASN A 33 16.88 -9.57 -3.14
CA ASN A 33 17.48 -9.79 -1.84
C ASN A 33 16.83 -8.91 -0.76
N PHE A 34 16.12 -9.55 0.18
CA PHE A 34 15.48 -8.90 1.34
C PHE A 34 16.24 -9.10 2.65
N LEU A 35 17.38 -9.80 2.65
CA LEU A 35 18.12 -10.11 3.90
C LEU A 35 18.62 -8.85 4.62
N ASN A 36 18.98 -7.82 3.86
CA ASN A 36 19.49 -6.55 4.39
C ASN A 36 18.41 -5.44 4.42
N LEU A 37 17.14 -5.83 4.30
CA LEU A 37 16.00 -4.92 4.40
C LEU A 37 15.29 -5.13 5.73
N GLU A 38 14.78 -4.03 6.28
CA GLU A 38 13.94 -4.07 7.47
C GLU A 38 12.60 -4.70 7.09
N GLN A 39 12.48 -6.01 7.32
CA GLN A 39 11.31 -6.81 6.88
C GLN A 39 9.98 -6.31 7.45
N GLU A 40 10.02 -5.52 8.53
CA GLU A 40 8.83 -4.83 9.05
C GLU A 40 8.30 -3.75 8.10
N TYR A 41 9.12 -3.17 7.22
CA TYR A 41 8.70 -2.12 6.29
C TYR A 41 8.69 -2.58 4.83
N PHE A 42 9.42 -3.64 4.48
CA PHE A 42 9.57 -4.08 3.09
C PHE A 42 8.90 -5.42 2.81
N ILE A 43 8.14 -5.48 1.72
CA ILE A 43 7.49 -6.70 1.23
C ILE A 43 7.77 -6.92 -0.26
N LYS A 44 7.91 -8.19 -0.66
CA LYS A 44 8.08 -8.57 -2.06
C LYS A 44 6.76 -8.52 -2.81
N GLY A 45 6.77 -7.93 -4.00
CA GLY A 45 5.64 -7.99 -4.94
C GLY A 45 5.03 -6.64 -5.28
N HIS A 46 3.76 -6.67 -5.68
CA HIS A 46 3.00 -5.49 -6.08
C HIS A 46 2.12 -4.98 -4.94
N ILE A 47 1.76 -3.69 -4.97
CA ILE A 47 0.96 -3.03 -3.94
C ILE A 47 -0.35 -3.75 -3.63
N ASN A 48 -1.03 -4.29 -4.65
CA ASN A 48 -2.27 -5.06 -4.47
C ASN A 48 -2.06 -6.25 -3.50
N GLN A 49 -0.91 -6.92 -3.56
CA GLN A 49 -0.60 -8.05 -2.67
C GLN A 49 -0.34 -7.61 -1.23
N ALA A 50 0.24 -6.42 -1.03
CA ALA A 50 0.44 -5.88 0.31
C ALA A 50 -0.88 -5.41 0.94
N ILE A 51 -1.76 -4.77 0.16
CA ILE A 51 -3.13 -4.43 0.59
C ILE A 51 -3.86 -5.72 1.00
N LEU A 52 -3.71 -6.81 0.24
CA LEU A 52 -4.27 -8.12 0.59
C LEU A 52 -3.78 -8.60 1.98
N SER A 53 -2.47 -8.57 2.21
CA SER A 53 -1.86 -9.12 3.44
C SER A 53 -2.19 -8.34 4.72
N SER A 54 -2.54 -7.05 4.61
CA SER A 54 -2.77 -6.16 5.76
C SER A 54 -4.24 -5.87 6.04
N PHE A 55 -5.12 -5.92 5.03
CA PHE A 55 -6.52 -5.46 5.14
C PHE A 55 -7.60 -6.54 4.95
N LEU A 56 -7.32 -7.68 4.32
CA LEU A 56 -8.38 -8.62 3.92
C LEU A 56 -8.88 -9.59 5.00
N THR A 57 -8.33 -9.59 6.21
CA THR A 57 -8.98 -10.30 7.33
C THR A 57 -10.23 -9.56 7.82
N ALA A 58 -10.39 -8.29 7.47
CA ALA A 58 -11.55 -7.49 7.84
C ALA A 58 -12.77 -7.82 6.96
N ASN A 59 -13.97 -7.83 7.55
CA ASN A 59 -15.22 -8.00 6.80
C ASN A 59 -15.54 -6.75 5.95
N ASN A 60 -16.48 -6.88 4.99
CA ASN A 60 -16.82 -5.78 4.07
C ASN A 60 -17.34 -4.51 4.77
N GLN A 61 -17.95 -4.64 5.95
CA GLN A 61 -18.42 -3.48 6.72
C GLN A 61 -17.21 -2.65 7.20
N ILE A 62 -16.19 -3.30 7.73
CA ILE A 62 -14.95 -2.65 8.18
C ILE A 62 -14.18 -2.08 6.98
N LYS A 63 -14.09 -2.82 5.86
CA LYS A 63 -13.42 -2.27 4.67
C LYS A 63 -14.07 -0.97 4.19
N ASN A 64 -15.41 -0.91 4.18
CA ASN A 64 -16.15 0.26 3.76
C ASN A 64 -16.23 1.39 4.81
N SER A 65 -15.61 1.26 5.99
CA SER A 65 -15.41 2.38 6.91
C SER A 65 -14.15 3.19 6.63
N PHE A 66 -13.28 2.72 5.73
CA PHE A 66 -12.05 3.43 5.34
C PHE A 66 -12.25 4.26 4.08
N GLU A 67 -11.46 5.32 3.98
CA GLU A 67 -11.26 6.10 2.76
C GLU A 67 -9.93 5.71 2.11
N TYR A 68 -9.94 5.54 0.79
CA TYR A 68 -8.80 5.07 0.02
C TYR A 68 -8.28 6.17 -0.89
N TYR A 69 -7.11 6.73 -0.55
CA TYR A 69 -6.45 7.78 -1.32
C TYR A 69 -5.32 7.18 -2.17
N ILE A 70 -5.42 7.31 -3.49
CA ILE A 70 -4.54 6.63 -4.45
C ILE A 70 -3.90 7.65 -5.40
N CYS A 71 -2.58 7.59 -5.50
CA CYS A 71 -1.79 8.38 -6.44
C CYS A 71 -0.67 7.50 -7.04
N GLY A 72 -0.40 7.65 -8.34
CA GLY A 72 0.64 6.89 -9.03
C GLY A 72 0.51 6.95 -10.56
N SER A 73 1.24 6.08 -11.26
CA SER A 73 1.10 5.98 -12.72
C SER A 73 -0.31 5.48 -13.10
N ARG A 74 -0.75 5.83 -14.31
CA ARG A 74 -2.09 5.42 -14.82
C ARG A 74 -2.35 3.92 -14.67
N GLU A 75 -1.36 3.09 -15.00
CA GLU A 75 -1.45 1.63 -14.89
C GLU A 75 -1.66 1.16 -13.44
N VAL A 76 -0.92 1.77 -12.49
CA VAL A 76 -1.02 1.43 -11.07
C VAL A 76 -2.38 1.86 -10.51
N VAL A 77 -2.80 3.10 -10.77
CA VAL A 77 -4.11 3.61 -10.30
C VAL A 77 -5.24 2.76 -10.87
N SER A 78 -5.21 2.42 -12.16
CA SER A 78 -6.23 1.56 -12.77
C SER A 78 -6.25 0.18 -12.13
N SER A 79 -5.07 -0.42 -11.88
CA SER A 79 -4.98 -1.74 -11.26
C SER A 79 -5.53 -1.76 -9.83
N ILE A 80 -5.18 -0.76 -9.01
CA ILE A 80 -5.69 -0.65 -7.63
C ILE A 80 -7.20 -0.41 -7.63
N ARG A 81 -7.70 0.42 -8.55
CA ARG A 81 -9.14 0.69 -8.67
C ARG A 81 -9.93 -0.59 -8.97
N THR A 82 -9.52 -1.35 -9.98
CA THR A 82 -10.15 -2.63 -10.30
C THR A 82 -10.10 -3.58 -9.10
N PHE A 83 -8.94 -3.66 -8.46
CA PHE A 83 -8.76 -4.49 -7.28
C PHE A 83 -9.71 -4.11 -6.12
N LEU A 84 -9.86 -2.83 -5.79
CA LEU A 84 -10.78 -2.39 -4.73
C LEU A 84 -12.25 -2.64 -5.11
N GLN A 85 -12.60 -2.53 -6.38
CA GLN A 85 -13.95 -2.85 -6.85
C GLN A 85 -14.26 -4.35 -6.73
N GLU A 86 -13.31 -5.22 -7.04
CA GLU A 86 -13.42 -6.68 -6.82
C GLU A 86 -13.54 -7.04 -5.34
N GLN A 87 -13.07 -6.17 -4.43
CA GLN A 87 -13.23 -6.30 -2.99
C GLN A 87 -14.51 -5.67 -2.44
N GLU A 88 -15.45 -5.28 -3.32
CA GLU A 88 -16.74 -4.68 -2.97
C GLU A 88 -16.60 -3.40 -2.12
N ILE A 89 -15.53 -2.64 -2.36
CA ILE A 89 -15.37 -1.30 -1.80
C ILE A 89 -16.23 -0.32 -2.59
N LYS A 90 -17.00 0.46 -1.83
CA LYS A 90 -17.88 1.50 -2.35
C LYS A 90 -17.11 2.56 -3.14
N PRO A 91 -17.53 2.91 -4.36
CA PRO A 91 -16.85 3.91 -5.17
C PRO A 91 -16.72 5.27 -4.48
N GLU A 92 -17.67 5.66 -3.64
CA GLU A 92 -17.64 6.91 -2.86
C GLU A 92 -16.48 7.00 -1.86
N ASN A 93 -15.88 5.86 -1.49
CA ASN A 93 -14.75 5.81 -0.57
C ASN A 93 -13.39 5.79 -1.30
N ILE A 94 -13.37 5.79 -2.64
CA ILE A 94 -12.14 5.65 -3.44
C ILE A 94 -11.82 6.97 -4.14
N PHE A 95 -10.74 7.61 -3.69
CA PHE A 95 -10.25 8.88 -4.21
C PHE A 95 -8.94 8.64 -4.99
N PHE A 96 -8.90 9.12 -6.23
CA PHE A 96 -7.71 9.02 -7.06
C PHE A 96 -7.34 10.38 -7.65
N GLU A 97 -6.05 10.69 -7.61
CA GLU A 97 -5.49 11.86 -8.28
C GLU A 97 -5.03 11.47 -9.68
N LYS A 98 -5.41 12.26 -10.70
CA LYS A 98 -4.99 12.03 -12.08
C LYS A 98 -3.81 12.94 -12.40
N PHE A 99 -2.63 12.33 -12.58
CA PHE A 99 -1.45 12.95 -13.18
C PHE A 99 -1.31 12.55 -14.65
#